data_AF-A0A3N0BBZ3-F1
#
_entry.id   AF-A0A3N0BBZ3-F1
#
_cell.length_a   1.000
_cell.length_b   1.000
_cell.length_c   1.000
_cell.angle_alpha   90.00
_cell.angle_beta   90.00
_cell.angle_gamma   90.00
#
_symmetry.space_group_name_H-M   'P 1'
#
loop_
_entity.id
_entity.type
_entity.pdbx_description
1 polymer ?
#
loop_
_entity_poly.entity_id
_entity_poly.type
_entity_poly.pdbx_seq_one_letter_code
_entity_poly.pdbx_strand_id
1 'polypeptide(L)'
;METLTIEHANAMPAPTWHRLRMNDVTIELPADLEHARCVETVAPSSLVGKANAFDHALERAQAALDERTPASEAEPRAIVAAACGTTDPADLDVPALTPFQRAAAERELENSMVEAFETGMGHQAREYLEFAAGEPIVLATSPGETAHASIRIEGVDGAVNAAAIDLVAAPNSSLALTVTMDSPRAGEGAVGTRIRAFAGENAHIDLACTQTLDDSWTALDDTGIVLDRNGRMTVRHVVLGAGRSYTGLAADLRGDDARLDADTRYLGHAQEQRDFNYVAHQRGRRTTCAFNANGVLAGASSKTLRGTIELAHGCKGSEGSEQETVLLADERVENRTVPVILCDEDDVAGNHGATIGHVRPEQLFYLASRGVSPDAAERLFVTASFEEAAFSAKDDRTRAAVTRLAAARGIVFEEATA
;
A
#
# COMPACT_ATOMS: atom_id res chain seq x y z
N MET A 1 20.20 -14.49 -19.62
CA MET A 1 18.76 -14.20 -19.76
C MET A 1 18.64 -12.70 -19.75
N GLU A 2 17.82 -12.14 -20.65
CA GLU A 2 17.47 -10.73 -20.58
C GLU A 2 16.60 -10.51 -19.33
N THR A 3 16.78 -9.35 -18.70
CA THR A 3 16.10 -8.99 -17.45
C THR A 3 15.27 -7.75 -17.70
N LEU A 4 13.99 -7.80 -17.37
CA LEU A 4 13.15 -6.61 -17.30
C LEU A 4 13.46 -5.91 -15.98
N THR A 5 13.76 -4.62 -16.06
CA THR A 5 14.10 -3.78 -14.89
C THR A 5 13.01 -2.73 -14.69
N ILE A 6 12.42 -2.69 -13.50
CA ILE A 6 11.55 -1.61 -13.04
C ILE A 6 12.38 -0.75 -12.10
N GLU A 7 12.75 0.44 -12.56
CA GLU A 7 13.55 1.40 -11.81
C GLU A 7 12.66 2.26 -10.92
N HIS A 8 13.21 2.69 -9.78
CA HIS A 8 12.54 3.59 -8.84
C HIS A 8 11.15 3.11 -8.38
N ALA A 9 10.96 1.78 -8.24
CA ALA A 9 9.76 1.26 -7.63
C ALA A 9 9.71 1.65 -6.15
N ASN A 10 8.52 1.83 -5.59
CA ASN A 10 8.32 2.18 -4.18
C ASN A 10 9.12 3.44 -3.76
N ALA A 11 9.24 4.40 -4.67
CA ALA A 11 10.01 5.62 -4.44
C ALA A 11 9.33 6.54 -3.42
N MET A 12 10.14 7.09 -2.51
CA MET A 12 9.71 8.12 -1.58
C MET A 12 9.47 9.45 -2.31
N PRO A 13 8.41 10.20 -1.98
CA PRO A 13 8.18 11.52 -2.56
C PRO A 13 9.32 12.53 -2.32
N ALA A 14 9.91 12.49 -1.12
CA ALA A 14 11.01 13.38 -0.71
C ALA A 14 12.29 12.56 -0.40
N PRO A 15 13.09 12.17 -1.41
CA PRO A 15 14.23 11.30 -1.22
C PRO A 15 15.35 12.01 -0.45
N THR A 16 15.60 11.59 0.78
CA THR A 16 16.61 12.20 1.68
C THR A 16 17.72 11.23 2.11
N TRP A 17 17.56 9.93 1.86
CA TRP A 17 18.41 8.85 2.40
C TRP A 17 19.26 8.13 1.36
N HIS A 18 19.80 8.87 0.38
CA HIS A 18 20.55 8.30 -0.76
C HIS A 18 21.71 7.37 -0.36
N ARG A 19 22.38 7.63 0.77
CA ARG A 19 23.51 6.78 1.24
C ARG A 19 23.07 5.46 1.86
N LEU A 20 21.82 5.36 2.31
CA LEU A 20 21.26 4.17 2.96
C LEU A 20 20.52 3.26 1.97
N ARG A 21 20.40 3.66 0.69
CA ARG A 21 19.72 2.90 -0.37
C ARG A 21 18.28 2.53 0.01
N MET A 22 17.57 3.46 0.64
CA MET A 22 16.18 3.28 1.09
C MET A 22 15.18 4.17 0.35
N ASN A 23 15.63 5.01 -0.60
CA ASN A 23 14.74 5.96 -1.25
C ASN A 23 13.75 5.30 -2.22
N ASP A 24 14.14 4.17 -2.79
CA ASP A 24 13.38 3.39 -3.76
C ASP A 24 13.95 1.97 -3.79
N VAL A 25 13.43 1.13 -4.69
CA VAL A 25 13.98 -0.17 -5.01
C VAL A 25 13.94 -0.43 -6.51
N THR A 26 14.93 -1.15 -7.02
CA THR A 26 14.94 -1.66 -8.40
C THR A 26 14.41 -3.09 -8.38
N ILE A 27 13.41 -3.38 -9.20
CA ILE A 27 12.82 -4.71 -9.31
C ILE A 27 13.31 -5.35 -10.62
N GLU A 28 13.92 -6.53 -10.48
CA GLU A 28 14.40 -7.33 -11.61
C GLU A 28 13.54 -8.57 -11.79
N LEU A 29 12.94 -8.69 -12.98
CA LEU A 29 12.11 -9.82 -13.40
C LEU A 29 12.72 -10.48 -14.64
N PRO A 30 12.55 -11.81 -14.85
CA PRO A 30 12.92 -12.43 -16.12
C PRO A 30 12.15 -11.78 -17.28
N ALA A 31 12.83 -11.42 -18.36
CA ALA A 31 12.21 -10.73 -19.51
C ALA A 31 11.34 -11.65 -20.37
N ASP A 32 11.48 -12.97 -20.20
CA ASP A 32 10.81 -14.01 -20.98
C ASP A 32 9.55 -14.58 -20.30
N LEU A 33 9.08 -13.98 -19.21
CA LEU A 33 7.82 -14.39 -18.56
C LEU A 33 6.63 -14.22 -19.51
N GLU A 34 5.84 -15.28 -19.67
CA GLU A 34 4.57 -15.22 -20.39
C GLU A 34 3.52 -14.41 -19.61
N HIS A 35 2.45 -13.97 -20.28
CA HIS A 35 1.38 -13.20 -19.65
C HIS A 35 0.14 -14.08 -19.49
N ALA A 36 -0.11 -14.59 -18.27
CA ALA A 36 -1.11 -15.62 -18.06
C ALA A 36 -2.57 -15.11 -18.00
N ARG A 37 -2.79 -13.94 -17.38
CA ARG A 37 -4.11 -13.29 -17.22
C ARG A 37 -5.21 -14.23 -16.70
N CYS A 38 -4.84 -15.14 -15.81
CA CYS A 38 -5.72 -16.13 -15.21
C CYS A 38 -6.18 -15.64 -13.84
N VAL A 39 -7.29 -14.89 -13.81
CA VAL A 39 -7.81 -14.25 -12.61
C VAL A 39 -9.22 -14.76 -12.32
N GLU A 40 -9.44 -15.27 -11.11
CA GLU A 40 -10.78 -15.64 -10.65
C GLU A 40 -11.44 -14.44 -9.98
N THR A 41 -12.65 -14.08 -10.41
CA THR A 41 -13.44 -12.98 -9.82
C THR A 41 -14.81 -13.49 -9.39
N VAL A 42 -15.16 -13.26 -8.14
CA VAL A 42 -16.49 -13.52 -7.58
C VAL A 42 -17.08 -12.18 -7.17
N ALA A 43 -18.07 -11.72 -7.94
CA ALA A 43 -18.78 -10.47 -7.68
C ALA A 43 -20.25 -10.59 -8.11
N PRO A 44 -21.19 -9.90 -7.43
CA PRO A 44 -22.55 -9.75 -7.91
C PRO A 44 -22.55 -9.08 -9.29
N SER A 45 -23.46 -9.50 -10.17
CA SER A 45 -23.56 -8.88 -11.50
C SER A 45 -23.92 -7.40 -11.46
N SER A 46 -24.55 -6.92 -10.38
CA SER A 46 -24.84 -5.50 -10.17
C SER A 46 -23.59 -4.65 -9.96
N LEU A 47 -22.50 -5.26 -9.48
CA LEU A 47 -21.25 -4.57 -9.15
C LEU A 47 -20.33 -4.41 -10.36
N VAL A 48 -20.57 -5.14 -11.46
CA VAL A 48 -19.72 -5.06 -12.65
C VAL A 48 -19.90 -3.69 -13.31
N GLY A 49 -18.84 -2.88 -13.27
CA GLY A 49 -18.82 -1.50 -13.77
C GLY A 49 -18.45 -1.39 -15.26
N LYS A 50 -18.49 -0.17 -15.77
CA LYS A 50 -17.98 0.17 -17.11
C LYS A 50 -16.48 0.41 -17.06
N ALA A 51 -15.76 0.10 -18.14
CA ALA A 51 -14.30 0.21 -18.23
C ALA A 51 -13.74 1.58 -17.77
N ASN A 52 -14.47 2.67 -17.97
CA ASN A 52 -14.05 4.04 -17.64
C ASN A 52 -14.73 4.60 -16.38
N ALA A 53 -15.28 3.74 -15.49
CA ALA A 53 -16.01 4.20 -14.31
C ALA A 53 -15.13 5.00 -13.34
N PHE A 54 -13.87 4.60 -13.17
CA PHE A 54 -12.92 5.29 -12.29
C PHE A 54 -12.60 6.70 -12.82
N ASP A 55 -12.25 6.81 -14.09
CA ASP A 55 -11.88 8.09 -14.72
C ASP A 55 -13.08 9.06 -14.69
N HIS A 56 -14.30 8.58 -14.98
CA HIS A 56 -15.51 9.38 -14.84
C HIS A 56 -15.84 9.79 -13.40
N ALA A 57 -15.48 8.98 -12.41
CA ALA A 57 -15.68 9.33 -11.01
C ALA A 57 -14.73 10.47 -10.60
N LEU A 58 -13.46 10.42 -11.04
CA LEU A 58 -12.50 11.50 -10.86
C LEU A 58 -12.94 12.80 -11.55
N GLU A 59 -13.36 12.73 -12.81
CA GLU A 59 -13.85 13.91 -13.55
C GLU A 59 -15.04 14.58 -12.83
N ARG A 60 -15.97 13.78 -12.31
CA ARG A 60 -17.11 14.28 -11.54
C ARG A 60 -16.69 14.93 -10.23
N ALA A 61 -15.74 14.32 -9.52
CA ALA A 61 -15.21 14.84 -8.27
C ALA A 61 -14.44 16.15 -8.49
N GLN A 62 -13.65 16.24 -9.57
CA GLN A 62 -12.97 17.46 -9.97
C GLN A 62 -13.96 18.59 -10.23
N ALA A 63 -14.99 18.34 -11.05
CA ALA A 63 -16.01 19.35 -11.33
C ALA A 63 -16.71 19.84 -10.05
N ALA A 64 -17.00 18.94 -9.11
CA ALA A 64 -17.58 19.29 -7.82
C ALA A 64 -16.61 20.08 -6.92
N LEU A 65 -15.29 19.84 -7.02
CA LEU A 65 -14.26 20.60 -6.32
C LEU A 65 -14.16 22.03 -6.87
N ASP A 66 -14.13 22.18 -8.19
CA ASP A 66 -14.01 23.47 -8.88
C ASP A 66 -15.21 24.40 -8.58
N GLU A 67 -16.41 23.84 -8.46
CA GLU A 67 -17.62 24.59 -8.06
C GLU A 67 -17.55 25.13 -6.62
N ARG A 68 -16.87 24.40 -5.71
CA ARG A 68 -16.80 24.72 -4.28
C ARG A 68 -15.65 25.66 -3.92
N THR A 69 -14.59 25.63 -4.72
CA THR A 69 -13.39 26.46 -4.56
C THR A 69 -13.32 27.42 -5.75
N PRO A 70 -14.23 28.41 -5.86
CA PRO A 70 -14.08 29.44 -6.89
C PRO A 70 -12.72 30.11 -6.67
N ALA A 71 -11.95 30.30 -7.75
CA ALA A 71 -10.61 30.87 -7.74
C ALA A 71 -10.53 32.06 -6.77
N SER A 72 -10.04 31.81 -5.56
CA SER A 72 -9.97 32.81 -4.51
C SER A 72 -8.87 33.80 -4.87
N GLU A 73 -9.14 35.09 -4.67
CA GLU A 73 -8.15 36.18 -4.63
C GLU A 73 -7.21 36.01 -3.41
N ALA A 74 -6.63 34.82 -3.22
CA ALA A 74 -5.61 34.61 -2.20
C ALA A 74 -4.32 35.29 -2.66
N GLU A 75 -3.68 36.06 -1.77
CA GLU A 75 -2.34 36.58 -2.03
C GLU A 75 -1.40 35.42 -2.41
N PRO A 76 -0.61 35.55 -3.48
CA PRO A 76 0.26 34.47 -3.92
C PRO A 76 1.28 34.16 -2.82
N ARG A 77 1.17 32.97 -2.22
CA ARG A 77 2.12 32.47 -1.23
C ARG A 77 3.54 32.55 -1.80
N ALA A 78 4.51 32.93 -0.97
CA ALA A 78 5.91 33.05 -1.40
C ALA A 78 6.47 31.75 -2.00
N ILE A 79 6.08 30.58 -1.48
CA ILE A 79 6.43 29.26 -2.04
C ILE A 79 5.86 29.09 -3.45
N VAL A 80 4.60 29.46 -3.68
CA VAL A 80 3.93 29.37 -4.98
C VAL A 80 4.58 30.34 -5.98
N ALA A 81 4.87 31.57 -5.54
CA ALA A 81 5.58 32.54 -6.37
C ALA A 81 7.00 32.07 -6.75
N ALA A 82 7.73 31.47 -5.80
CA ALA A 82 9.05 30.87 -6.04
C ALA A 82 8.99 29.66 -6.98
N ALA A 83 7.91 28.88 -6.95
CA ALA A 83 7.69 27.76 -7.85
C ALA A 83 7.48 28.24 -9.30
N CYS A 84 6.66 29.28 -9.49
CA CYS A 84 6.40 29.91 -10.80
C CYS A 84 7.60 30.63 -11.42
N GLY A 85 8.66 30.90 -10.65
CA GLY A 85 9.87 31.59 -11.14
C GLY A 85 9.63 33.06 -11.53
N THR A 86 8.57 33.67 -11.01
CA THR A 86 8.17 35.06 -11.30
C THR A 86 8.74 36.07 -10.30
N THR A 87 9.59 35.61 -9.39
CA THR A 87 10.12 36.38 -8.26
C THR A 87 11.49 37.00 -8.54
N ASP A 88 11.78 38.12 -7.88
CA ASP A 88 13.12 38.74 -7.90
C ASP A 88 14.10 37.85 -7.11
N PRO A 89 15.21 37.37 -7.70
CA PRO A 89 16.22 36.60 -6.97
C PRO A 89 16.88 37.35 -5.79
N ALA A 90 16.74 38.68 -5.74
CA ALA A 90 17.22 39.50 -4.62
C ALA A 90 16.21 39.64 -3.47
N ASP A 91 14.97 39.17 -3.65
CA ASP A 91 13.94 39.19 -2.62
C ASP A 91 14.19 38.09 -1.59
N LEU A 92 14.47 38.50 -0.35
CA LEU A 92 14.79 37.58 0.75
C LEU A 92 13.56 36.90 1.32
N ASP A 93 12.34 37.37 0.98
CA ASP A 93 11.09 36.74 1.39
C ASP A 93 10.70 35.56 0.48
N VAL A 94 11.46 35.32 -0.58
CA VAL A 94 11.26 34.24 -1.55
C VAL A 94 12.11 33.01 -1.16
N PRO A 95 11.51 31.88 -0.77
CA PRO A 95 12.26 30.72 -0.34
C PRO A 95 12.94 29.99 -1.52
N ALA A 96 14.14 29.46 -1.28
CA ALA A 96 14.73 28.46 -2.16
C ALA A 96 14.01 27.12 -1.97
N LEU A 97 13.44 26.59 -3.05
CA LEU A 97 12.66 25.35 -3.01
C LEU A 97 13.52 24.14 -3.37
N THR A 98 13.36 23.06 -2.61
CA THR A 98 13.76 21.72 -3.05
C THR A 98 12.94 21.28 -4.27
N PRO A 99 13.39 20.28 -5.06
CA PRO A 99 12.58 19.73 -6.15
C PRO A 99 11.20 19.26 -5.70
N PHE A 100 11.12 18.63 -4.52
CA PHE A 100 9.85 18.21 -3.92
C PHE A 100 8.93 19.40 -3.62
N GLN A 101 9.43 20.44 -2.92
CA GLN A 101 8.61 21.62 -2.59
C GLN A 101 8.12 22.36 -3.83
N ARG A 102 8.95 22.42 -4.89
CA ARG A 102 8.53 22.98 -6.18
C ARG A 102 7.40 22.16 -6.79
N ALA A 103 7.54 20.85 -6.88
CA ALA A 103 6.51 19.96 -7.41
C ALA A 103 5.22 20.01 -6.59
N ALA A 104 5.31 20.10 -5.25
CA ALA A 104 4.15 20.24 -4.37
C ALA A 104 3.39 21.54 -4.64
N ALA A 105 4.12 22.66 -4.79
CA ALA A 105 3.52 23.96 -5.12
C ALA A 105 2.91 23.99 -6.52
N GLU A 106 3.52 23.33 -7.50
CA GLU A 106 2.97 23.17 -8.86
C GLU A 106 1.67 22.36 -8.83
N ARG A 107 1.61 21.25 -8.06
CA ARG A 107 0.39 20.45 -7.87
C ARG A 107 -0.72 21.23 -7.17
N GLU A 108 -0.37 22.06 -6.18
CA GLU A 108 -1.33 22.95 -5.50
C GLU A 108 -1.97 23.93 -6.49
N LEU A 109 -1.16 24.55 -7.36
CA LEU A 109 -1.63 25.46 -8.40
C LEU A 109 -2.52 24.79 -9.43
N GLU A 110 -2.09 23.61 -9.90
CA GLU A 110 -2.83 22.85 -10.91
C GLU A 110 -4.14 22.32 -10.35
N ASN A 111 -4.16 21.92 -9.08
CA ASN A 111 -5.32 21.40 -8.35
C ASN A 111 -6.11 20.32 -9.12
N SER A 112 -5.41 19.54 -9.96
CA SER A 112 -5.97 18.45 -10.75
C SER A 112 -5.92 17.14 -9.97
N MET A 113 -7.05 16.46 -9.85
CA MET A 113 -7.12 15.10 -9.31
C MET A 113 -6.51 14.08 -10.27
N VAL A 114 -6.60 14.31 -11.58
CA VAL A 114 -6.09 13.38 -12.60
C VAL A 114 -4.57 13.41 -12.64
N GLU A 115 -3.96 14.60 -12.68
CA GLU A 115 -2.50 14.74 -12.74
C GLU A 115 -1.82 14.37 -11.42
N ALA A 116 -2.52 14.56 -10.30
CA ALA A 116 -2.02 14.15 -8.99
C ALA A 116 -2.26 12.66 -8.68
N PHE A 117 -3.07 11.95 -9.48
CA PHE A 117 -3.34 10.55 -9.23
C PHE A 117 -2.08 9.72 -9.46
N GLU A 118 -1.67 9.01 -8.42
CA GLU A 118 -0.54 8.09 -8.46
C GLU A 118 -0.89 6.77 -7.73
N THR A 119 -0.05 5.78 -7.93
CA THR A 119 -0.06 4.51 -7.20
C THR A 119 1.25 4.35 -6.45
N GLY A 120 1.28 3.55 -5.38
CA GLY A 120 2.41 3.56 -4.44
C GLY A 120 3.72 2.95 -4.95
N MET A 121 3.68 2.12 -6.00
CA MET A 121 4.89 1.53 -6.60
C MET A 121 5.52 2.41 -7.68
N GLY A 122 4.86 3.49 -8.10
CA GLY A 122 5.36 4.40 -9.14
C GLY A 122 4.99 3.98 -10.57
N HIS A 123 5.25 4.89 -11.51
CA HIS A 123 4.73 4.82 -12.88
C HIS A 123 5.15 3.56 -13.65
N GLN A 124 6.43 3.18 -13.61
CA GLN A 124 6.92 2.02 -14.36
C GLN A 124 6.30 0.70 -13.87
N ALA A 125 6.14 0.55 -12.55
CA ALA A 125 5.48 -0.62 -11.96
C ALA A 125 4.00 -0.69 -12.36
N ARG A 126 3.29 0.45 -12.29
CA ARG A 126 1.90 0.58 -12.70
C ARG A 126 1.70 0.18 -14.17
N GLU A 127 2.48 0.76 -15.08
CA GLU A 127 2.40 0.45 -16.52
C GLU A 127 2.69 -1.02 -16.80
N TYR A 128 3.71 -1.59 -16.14
CA TYR A 128 4.03 -3.00 -16.28
C TYR A 128 2.86 -3.89 -15.85
N LEU A 129 2.25 -3.61 -14.69
CA LEU A 129 1.12 -4.38 -14.17
C LEU A 129 -0.13 -4.23 -15.04
N GLU A 130 -0.41 -3.02 -15.55
CA GLU A 130 -1.51 -2.78 -16.50
C GLU A 130 -1.31 -3.57 -17.80
N PHE A 131 -0.10 -3.56 -18.35
CA PHE A 131 0.24 -4.33 -19.55
C PHE A 131 0.13 -5.85 -19.33
N ALA A 132 0.63 -6.34 -18.19
CA ALA A 132 0.56 -7.73 -17.80
C ALA A 132 -0.91 -8.20 -17.64
N ALA A 133 -1.72 -7.42 -16.93
CA ALA A 133 -3.10 -7.78 -16.62
C ALA A 133 -4.05 -7.72 -17.82
N GLY A 134 -3.84 -6.79 -18.77
CA GLY A 134 -4.76 -6.59 -19.90
C GLY A 134 -5.99 -5.76 -19.50
N GLU A 135 -7.20 -6.21 -19.84
CA GLU A 135 -8.43 -5.45 -19.55
C GLU A 135 -8.71 -5.37 -18.03
N PRO A 136 -9.08 -4.19 -17.50
CA PRO A 136 -9.34 -4.03 -16.09
C PRO A 136 -10.66 -4.68 -15.66
N ILE A 137 -10.63 -5.31 -14.50
CA ILE A 137 -11.83 -5.72 -13.75
C ILE A 137 -12.37 -4.48 -13.06
N VAL A 138 -13.57 -4.03 -13.45
CA VAL A 138 -14.19 -2.85 -12.85
C VAL A 138 -15.33 -3.25 -11.93
N LEU A 139 -15.23 -2.84 -10.67
CA LEU A 139 -16.23 -3.02 -9.63
C LEU A 139 -16.74 -1.65 -9.20
N ALA A 140 -17.99 -1.33 -9.56
CA ALA A 140 -18.60 -0.03 -9.32
C ALA A 140 -19.99 -0.18 -8.68
N THR A 141 -20.18 0.41 -7.51
CA THR A 141 -21.47 0.40 -6.82
C THR A 141 -22.44 1.44 -7.40
N SER A 142 -23.73 1.20 -7.25
CA SER A 142 -24.75 2.24 -7.33
C SER A 142 -24.80 3.05 -6.02
N PRO A 143 -25.30 4.31 -6.04
CA PRO A 143 -25.45 5.10 -4.82
C PRO A 143 -26.28 4.36 -3.76
N GLY A 144 -25.79 4.29 -2.52
CA GLY A 144 -26.45 3.58 -1.43
C GLY A 144 -26.31 2.04 -1.44
N GLU A 145 -25.67 1.45 -2.45
CA GLU A 145 -25.47 -0.01 -2.51
C GLU A 145 -24.45 -0.48 -1.47
N THR A 146 -24.63 -1.70 -0.96
CA THR A 146 -23.60 -2.40 -0.20
C THR A 146 -23.27 -3.70 -0.92
N ALA A 147 -22.00 -3.87 -1.30
CA ALA A 147 -21.56 -5.03 -2.07
C ALA A 147 -20.23 -5.58 -1.55
N HIS A 148 -19.98 -6.85 -1.84
CA HIS A 148 -18.71 -7.52 -1.59
C HIS A 148 -18.28 -8.28 -2.84
N ALA A 149 -16.97 -8.36 -3.04
CA ALA A 149 -16.36 -9.16 -4.08
C ALA A 149 -15.08 -9.81 -3.58
N SER A 150 -14.65 -10.87 -4.25
CA SER A 150 -13.31 -11.42 -4.08
C SER A 150 -12.64 -11.65 -5.43
N ILE A 151 -11.32 -11.42 -5.46
CA ILE A 151 -10.46 -11.64 -6.60
C ILE A 151 -9.30 -12.51 -6.15
N ARG A 152 -9.02 -13.58 -6.90
CA ARG A 152 -7.90 -14.47 -6.65
C ARG A 152 -7.00 -14.54 -7.87
N ILE A 153 -5.71 -14.30 -7.63
CA ILE A 153 -4.67 -14.40 -8.64
C ILE A 153 -3.71 -15.49 -8.19
N GLU A 154 -3.64 -16.57 -8.97
CA GLU A 154 -2.77 -17.71 -8.68
C GLU A 154 -1.49 -17.68 -9.52
N GLY A 155 -0.37 -18.12 -8.96
CA GLY A 155 0.88 -18.30 -9.71
C GLY A 155 0.71 -19.24 -10.91
N VAL A 156 1.20 -18.81 -12.07
CA VAL A 156 1.28 -19.61 -13.30
C VAL A 156 2.74 -19.75 -13.67
N ASP A 157 3.24 -20.98 -13.66
CA ASP A 157 4.67 -21.28 -13.84
C ASP A 157 5.22 -20.67 -15.14
N GLY A 158 6.36 -19.99 -15.04
CA GLY A 158 7.00 -19.29 -16.15
C GLY A 158 6.28 -18.02 -16.63
N ALA A 159 5.32 -17.49 -15.85
CA ALA A 159 4.51 -16.35 -16.25
C ALA A 159 4.43 -15.24 -15.20
N VAL A 160 4.07 -14.05 -15.67
CA VAL A 160 3.44 -13.02 -14.86
C VAL A 160 1.92 -13.19 -14.93
N ASN A 161 1.28 -13.33 -13.77
CA ASN A 161 -0.17 -13.31 -13.65
C ASN A 161 -0.61 -12.11 -12.83
N ALA A 162 -1.23 -11.13 -13.48
CA ALA A 162 -1.61 -9.87 -12.84
C ALA A 162 -3.08 -9.53 -13.04
N ALA A 163 -3.65 -8.77 -12.11
CA ALA A 163 -4.98 -8.20 -12.21
C ALA A 163 -4.96 -6.67 -12.12
N ALA A 164 -5.59 -6.04 -13.10
CA ALA A 164 -5.88 -4.62 -13.16
C ALA A 164 -7.30 -4.43 -12.59
N ILE A 165 -7.46 -3.76 -11.45
CA ILE A 165 -8.72 -3.66 -10.71
C ILE A 165 -9.10 -2.20 -10.46
N ASP A 166 -10.27 -1.79 -10.91
CA ASP A 166 -10.81 -0.46 -10.63
C ASP A 166 -12.01 -0.56 -9.68
N LEU A 167 -11.89 0.06 -8.51
CA LEU A 167 -12.91 0.08 -7.46
C LEU A 167 -13.54 1.47 -7.40
N VAL A 168 -14.86 1.54 -7.60
CA VAL A 168 -15.60 2.80 -7.52
C VAL A 168 -16.77 2.65 -6.56
N ALA A 169 -16.68 3.28 -5.40
CA ALA A 169 -17.80 3.38 -4.47
C ALA A 169 -18.56 4.68 -4.72
N ALA A 170 -19.77 4.59 -5.26
CA ALA A 170 -20.67 5.72 -5.46
C ALA A 170 -21.11 6.35 -4.12
N PRO A 171 -21.70 7.57 -4.13
CA PRO A 171 -22.07 8.24 -2.88
C PRO A 171 -22.93 7.39 -1.95
N ASN A 172 -22.63 7.46 -0.65
CA ASN A 172 -23.32 6.73 0.42
C ASN A 172 -23.31 5.19 0.26
N SER A 173 -22.39 4.62 -0.53
CA SER A 173 -22.28 3.17 -0.73
C SER A 173 -21.16 2.55 0.10
N SER A 174 -21.17 1.23 0.21
CA SER A 174 -20.10 0.44 0.85
C SER A 174 -19.65 -0.70 -0.06
N LEU A 175 -18.35 -0.84 -0.26
CA LEU A 175 -17.76 -1.88 -1.10
C LEU A 175 -16.61 -2.59 -0.37
N ALA A 176 -16.74 -3.89 -0.15
CA ALA A 176 -15.65 -4.73 0.37
C ALA A 176 -15.02 -5.55 -0.76
N LEU A 177 -13.69 -5.48 -0.92
CA LEU A 177 -12.93 -6.35 -1.82
C LEU A 177 -11.90 -7.17 -1.05
N THR A 178 -11.94 -8.49 -1.22
CA THR A 178 -10.86 -9.39 -0.79
C THR A 178 -10.03 -9.81 -1.99
N VAL A 179 -8.73 -9.52 -1.96
CA VAL A 179 -7.74 -9.94 -2.95
C VAL A 179 -6.82 -10.99 -2.34
N THR A 180 -6.62 -12.12 -3.02
CA THR A 180 -5.62 -13.11 -2.62
C THR A 180 -4.66 -13.40 -3.76
N MET A 181 -3.36 -13.26 -3.49
CA MET A 181 -2.28 -13.70 -4.37
C MET A 181 -1.68 -14.99 -3.80
N ASP A 182 -1.79 -16.09 -4.55
CA ASP A 182 -1.52 -17.43 -4.03
C ASP A 182 -0.69 -18.30 -5.00
N SER A 183 0.12 -19.24 -4.50
CA SER A 183 0.81 -20.24 -5.34
C SER A 183 0.44 -21.66 -4.92
N PRO A 184 -0.77 -22.15 -5.24
CA PRO A 184 -1.21 -23.48 -4.82
C PRO A 184 -0.41 -24.62 -5.48
N ARG A 185 0.34 -24.32 -6.54
CA ARG A 185 1.20 -25.23 -7.28
C ARG A 185 2.62 -24.67 -7.31
N ALA A 186 3.60 -25.57 -7.30
CA ALA A 186 4.99 -25.20 -7.49
C ALA A 186 5.19 -24.56 -8.87
N GLY A 187 6.08 -23.58 -8.93
CA GLY A 187 6.46 -22.86 -10.13
C GLY A 187 7.23 -21.61 -9.77
N GLU A 188 7.60 -20.83 -10.77
CA GLU A 188 8.25 -19.55 -10.59
C GLU A 188 7.66 -18.49 -11.53
N GLY A 189 7.81 -17.22 -11.16
CA GLY A 189 7.28 -16.11 -11.93
C GLY A 189 6.89 -14.93 -11.05
N ALA A 190 5.92 -14.15 -11.52
CA ALA A 190 5.42 -13.00 -10.81
C ALA A 190 3.88 -13.05 -10.69
N VAL A 191 3.38 -12.61 -9.54
CA VAL A 191 1.95 -12.40 -9.33
C VAL A 191 1.75 -10.96 -8.90
N GLY A 192 0.72 -10.28 -9.40
CA GLY A 192 0.50 -8.92 -8.97
C GLY A 192 -0.88 -8.33 -9.16
N THR A 193 -1.05 -7.16 -8.57
CA THR A 193 -2.27 -6.38 -8.62
C THR A 193 -1.95 -4.92 -8.82
N ARG A 194 -2.72 -4.27 -9.70
CA ARG A 194 -2.79 -2.82 -9.81
C ARG A 194 -4.21 -2.43 -9.46
N ILE A 195 -4.39 -1.67 -8.39
CA ILE A 195 -5.71 -1.26 -7.87
C ILE A 195 -5.84 0.26 -7.97
N ARG A 196 -6.89 0.74 -8.64
CA ARG A 196 -7.31 2.14 -8.60
C ARG A 196 -8.62 2.22 -7.83
N ALA A 197 -8.66 2.95 -6.72
CA ALA A 197 -9.84 3.04 -5.87
C ALA A 197 -10.33 4.48 -5.73
N PHE A 198 -11.63 4.69 -5.95
CA PHE A 198 -12.31 5.96 -5.74
C PHE A 198 -13.47 5.76 -4.76
N ALA A 199 -13.42 6.44 -3.61
CA ALA A 199 -14.55 6.50 -2.68
C ALA A 199 -15.23 7.86 -2.79
N GLY A 200 -16.47 7.86 -3.31
CA GLY A 200 -17.28 9.07 -3.42
C GLY A 200 -17.79 9.58 -2.07
N GLU A 201 -18.57 10.66 -2.11
CA GLU A 201 -19.08 11.32 -0.91
C GLU A 201 -19.80 10.35 0.05
N ASN A 202 -19.37 10.32 1.32
CA ASN A 202 -19.84 9.41 2.37
C ASN A 202 -19.72 7.91 2.06
N ALA A 203 -18.94 7.53 1.04
CA ALA A 203 -18.75 6.13 0.67
C ALA A 203 -17.67 5.46 1.51
N HIS A 204 -17.73 4.13 1.62
CA HIS A 204 -16.74 3.34 2.30
C HIS A 204 -16.20 2.19 1.44
N ILE A 205 -14.88 2.02 1.39
CA ILE A 205 -14.23 0.87 0.77
C ILE A 205 -13.42 0.10 1.82
N ASP A 206 -13.65 -1.21 1.92
CA ASP A 206 -12.82 -2.12 2.71
C ASP A 206 -12.02 -3.02 1.77
N LEU A 207 -10.72 -2.78 1.65
CA LEU A 207 -9.81 -3.59 0.84
C LEU A 207 -8.97 -4.50 1.74
N ALA A 208 -8.94 -5.79 1.44
CA ALA A 208 -8.05 -6.75 2.10
C ALA A 208 -7.22 -7.51 1.06
N CYS A 209 -5.91 -7.28 1.02
CA CYS A 209 -4.98 -8.04 0.17
C CYS A 209 -4.16 -9.01 1.02
N THR A 210 -4.18 -10.30 0.65
CA THR A 210 -3.43 -11.36 1.33
C THR A 210 -2.47 -12.02 0.35
N GLN A 211 -1.19 -12.12 0.71
CA GLN A 211 -0.14 -12.74 -0.10
C GLN A 211 0.33 -14.04 0.56
N THR A 212 0.08 -15.16 -0.11
CA THR A 212 0.38 -16.54 0.35
C THR A 212 1.21 -17.33 -0.67
N LEU A 213 1.96 -16.60 -1.49
CA LEU A 213 2.92 -17.16 -2.43
C LEU A 213 4.08 -17.82 -1.67
N ASP A 214 4.66 -18.87 -2.22
CA ASP A 214 5.89 -19.46 -1.70
C ASP A 214 7.14 -18.69 -2.20
N ASP A 215 8.31 -19.11 -1.73
CA ASP A 215 9.55 -18.37 -1.84
C ASP A 215 10.10 -18.24 -3.29
N SER A 216 9.58 -18.99 -4.27
CA SER A 216 10.03 -18.87 -5.68
C SER A 216 9.33 -17.77 -6.48
N TRP A 217 8.37 -17.06 -5.88
CA TRP A 217 7.59 -16.02 -6.56
C TRP A 217 8.03 -14.61 -6.21
N THR A 218 7.79 -13.69 -7.16
CA THR A 218 7.79 -12.25 -6.89
C THR A 218 6.36 -11.73 -6.82
N ALA A 219 6.03 -10.97 -5.77
CA ALA A 219 4.73 -10.34 -5.59
C ALA A 219 4.82 -8.82 -5.84
N LEU A 220 3.87 -8.28 -6.60
CA LEU A 220 3.76 -6.84 -6.90
C LEU A 220 2.34 -6.37 -6.56
N ASP A 221 2.16 -5.53 -5.55
CA ASP A 221 0.86 -5.07 -5.09
C ASP A 221 0.80 -3.55 -5.07
N ASP A 222 0.22 -2.95 -6.11
CA ASP A 222 0.24 -1.52 -6.36
C ASP A 222 -1.15 -0.90 -6.23
N THR A 223 -1.35 -0.03 -5.25
CA THR A 223 -2.64 0.60 -4.97
C THR A 223 -2.58 2.13 -5.06
N GLY A 224 -3.53 2.72 -5.77
CA GLY A 224 -3.78 4.17 -5.83
C GLY A 224 -5.20 4.49 -5.38
N ILE A 225 -5.37 5.50 -4.53
CA ILE A 225 -6.63 5.80 -3.85
C ILE A 225 -6.97 7.28 -3.99
N VAL A 226 -8.23 7.61 -4.26
CA VAL A 226 -8.77 8.96 -4.16
C VAL A 226 -10.02 8.94 -3.29
N LEU A 227 -10.04 9.79 -2.25
CA LEU A 227 -11.17 9.91 -1.32
C LEU A 227 -11.82 11.29 -1.44
N ASP A 228 -13.11 11.29 -1.78
CA ASP A 228 -13.96 12.48 -1.77
C ASP A 228 -14.46 12.78 -0.33
N ARG A 229 -15.32 13.79 -0.17
CA ARG A 229 -15.79 14.31 1.12
C ARG A 229 -16.39 13.21 1.99
N ASN A 230 -15.88 13.08 3.22
CA ASN A 230 -16.24 12.02 4.17
C ASN A 230 -16.15 10.60 3.55
N GLY A 231 -15.41 10.44 2.46
CA GLY A 231 -15.06 9.17 1.85
C GLY A 231 -14.03 8.45 2.70
N ARG A 232 -14.20 7.14 2.85
CA ARG A 232 -13.42 6.34 3.79
C ARG A 232 -12.86 5.10 3.12
N MET A 233 -11.61 4.78 3.37
CA MET A 233 -11.04 3.51 2.94
C MET A 233 -10.25 2.84 4.06
N THR A 234 -10.57 1.58 4.33
CA THR A 234 -9.72 0.70 5.13
C THR A 234 -8.93 -0.19 4.19
N VAL A 235 -7.63 -0.26 4.35
CA VAL A 235 -6.76 -1.19 3.62
C VAL A 235 -6.11 -2.15 4.61
N ARG A 236 -6.20 -3.44 4.35
CA ARG A 236 -5.52 -4.47 5.13
C ARG A 236 -4.59 -5.26 4.23
N HIS A 237 -3.30 -5.15 4.49
CA HIS A 237 -2.28 -5.96 3.83
C HIS A 237 -1.82 -7.06 4.78
N VAL A 238 -1.90 -8.31 4.34
CA VAL A 238 -1.38 -9.48 5.05
C VAL A 238 -0.34 -10.15 4.16
N VAL A 239 0.94 -9.86 4.41
CA VAL A 239 2.06 -10.25 3.54
C VAL A 239 2.89 -11.35 4.20
N LEU A 240 2.60 -12.60 3.86
CA LEU A 240 3.17 -13.78 4.54
C LEU A 240 4.26 -14.50 3.75
N GLY A 241 4.32 -14.28 2.44
CA GLY A 241 5.14 -15.08 1.53
C GLY A 241 5.67 -14.29 0.34
N ALA A 242 5.99 -15.02 -0.74
CA ALA A 242 6.86 -14.61 -1.84
C ALA A 242 8.33 -14.48 -1.43
N GLY A 243 9.25 -14.88 -2.30
CA GLY A 243 10.68 -14.63 -2.08
C GLY A 243 10.99 -13.13 -2.08
N ARG A 244 10.30 -12.38 -2.94
CA ARG A 244 10.36 -10.91 -3.01
C ARG A 244 8.95 -10.36 -3.09
N SER A 245 8.55 -9.48 -2.16
CA SER A 245 7.27 -8.81 -2.17
C SER A 245 7.45 -7.30 -2.14
N TYR A 246 6.78 -6.62 -3.07
CA TYR A 246 6.77 -5.18 -3.20
C TYR A 246 5.32 -4.70 -3.11
N THR A 247 5.02 -3.86 -2.13
CA THR A 247 3.67 -3.37 -1.87
C THR A 247 3.68 -1.85 -1.78
N GLY A 248 2.95 -1.20 -2.68
CA GLY A 248 2.79 0.24 -2.76
C GLY A 248 1.35 0.66 -2.50
N LEU A 249 1.18 1.73 -1.72
CA LEU A 249 -0.09 2.43 -1.57
C LEU A 249 0.15 3.93 -1.68
N ALA A 250 -0.55 4.61 -2.58
CA ALA A 250 -0.61 6.07 -2.61
C ALA A 250 -2.06 6.52 -2.51
N ALA A 251 -2.34 7.49 -1.65
CA ALA A 251 -3.69 7.97 -1.40
C ALA A 251 -3.77 9.49 -1.45
N ASP A 252 -4.79 9.99 -2.14
CA ASP A 252 -5.15 11.39 -2.25
C ASP A 252 -6.45 11.65 -1.48
N LEU A 253 -6.33 12.20 -0.27
CA LEU A 253 -7.44 12.60 0.58
C LEU A 253 -7.88 14.01 0.17
N ARG A 254 -8.66 14.07 -0.91
CA ARG A 254 -9.12 15.32 -1.54
C ARG A 254 -10.25 15.99 -0.79
N GLY A 255 -11.22 15.21 -0.35
CA GLY A 255 -12.41 15.73 0.29
C GLY A 255 -12.20 16.07 1.75
N ASP A 256 -12.91 17.10 2.23
CA ASP A 256 -13.04 17.38 3.66
C ASP A 256 -13.55 16.13 4.42
N ASP A 257 -13.01 15.91 5.61
CA ASP A 257 -13.37 14.79 6.50
C ASP A 257 -13.07 13.38 5.91
N ALA A 258 -12.29 13.29 4.83
CA ALA A 258 -11.87 12.01 4.26
C ALA A 258 -10.96 11.23 5.21
N ARG A 259 -11.02 9.90 5.15
CA ARG A 259 -10.31 9.02 6.09
C ARG A 259 -9.68 7.80 5.44
N LEU A 260 -8.42 7.56 5.76
CA LEU A 260 -7.67 6.37 5.37
C LEU A 260 -7.13 5.65 6.60
N ASP A 261 -7.42 4.36 6.73
CA ASP A 261 -6.80 3.47 7.72
C ASP A 261 -6.13 2.30 6.99
N ALA A 262 -4.79 2.23 7.01
CA ALA A 262 -4.04 1.08 6.49
C ALA A 262 -3.47 0.25 7.65
N ASP A 263 -3.85 -1.02 7.73
CA ASP A 263 -3.31 -2.00 8.68
C ASP A 263 -2.49 -3.05 7.92
N THR A 264 -1.21 -3.17 8.25
CA THR A 264 -0.27 -4.08 7.61
C THR A 264 0.21 -5.10 8.62
N ARG A 265 0.03 -6.38 8.27
CA ARG A 265 0.63 -7.53 8.94
C ARG A 265 1.62 -8.16 7.98
N TYR A 266 2.86 -8.34 8.42
CA TYR A 266 3.88 -8.95 7.57
C TYR A 266 4.76 -9.95 8.32
N LEU A 267 5.19 -10.95 7.56
CA LEU A 267 6.20 -11.92 7.96
C LEU A 267 7.32 -11.91 6.92
N GLY A 268 8.55 -11.71 7.39
CA GLY A 268 9.75 -12.05 6.64
C GLY A 268 10.39 -13.28 7.28
N HIS A 269 10.70 -14.30 6.49
CA HIS A 269 11.37 -15.52 6.92
C HIS A 269 12.42 -15.95 5.89
N ALA A 270 13.24 -16.95 6.20
CA ALA A 270 14.28 -17.47 5.30
C ALA A 270 15.19 -16.35 4.74
N GLN A 271 15.19 -16.12 3.43
CA GLN A 271 15.93 -15.03 2.74
C GLN A 271 14.97 -14.05 2.07
N GLU A 272 13.71 -14.01 2.52
CA GLU A 272 12.66 -13.24 1.89
C GLU A 272 12.89 -11.73 2.01
N GLN A 273 12.46 -11.00 0.99
CA GLN A 273 12.46 -9.55 0.95
C GLN A 273 11.04 -9.01 1.01
N ARG A 274 10.84 -7.99 1.85
CA ARG A 274 9.62 -7.19 1.95
C ARG A 274 9.94 -5.72 1.70
N ASP A 275 9.25 -5.10 0.77
CA ASP A 275 9.42 -3.68 0.50
C ASP A 275 8.06 -2.99 0.44
N PHE A 276 7.86 -2.01 1.31
CA PHE A 276 6.63 -1.24 1.43
C PHE A 276 6.88 0.24 1.15
N ASN A 277 5.94 0.88 0.44
CA ASN A 277 5.87 2.33 0.29
C ASN A 277 4.43 2.82 0.40
N TYR A 278 4.11 3.50 1.50
CA TYR A 278 2.79 4.09 1.75
C TYR A 278 2.88 5.61 1.76
N VAL A 279 2.03 6.25 0.96
CA VAL A 279 1.95 7.70 0.82
C VAL A 279 0.51 8.14 1.03
N ALA A 280 0.30 9.08 1.95
CA ALA A 280 -0.99 9.75 2.14
C ALA A 280 -0.80 11.24 1.93
N HIS A 281 -1.41 11.77 0.88
CA HIS A 281 -1.52 13.20 0.65
C HIS A 281 -2.84 13.71 1.20
N GLN A 282 -2.76 14.47 2.29
CA GLN A 282 -3.91 15.10 2.96
C GLN A 282 -4.10 16.51 2.41
N ARG A 283 -5.16 16.71 1.61
CA ARG A 283 -5.46 17.99 0.94
C ARG A 283 -6.76 18.62 1.43
N GLY A 284 -7.78 17.81 1.70
CA GLY A 284 -9.04 18.25 2.32
C GLY A 284 -8.85 18.71 3.77
N ARG A 285 -9.83 19.42 4.33
CA ARG A 285 -9.80 19.81 5.75
C ARG A 285 -10.24 18.66 6.64
N ARG A 286 -9.69 18.59 7.86
CA ARG A 286 -10.05 17.57 8.88
C ARG A 286 -9.93 16.15 8.35
N THR A 287 -9.01 15.91 7.42
CA THR A 287 -8.74 14.55 6.96
C THR A 287 -8.01 13.78 8.05
N THR A 288 -8.14 12.46 8.02
CA THR A 288 -7.44 11.58 8.97
C THR A 288 -6.75 10.46 8.22
N CYS A 289 -5.48 10.20 8.52
CA CYS A 289 -4.79 9.02 8.02
C CYS A 289 -4.07 8.25 9.14
N ALA A 290 -4.14 6.92 9.09
CA ALA A 290 -3.45 6.05 10.02
C ALA A 290 -2.77 4.90 9.27
N PHE A 291 -1.44 4.83 9.37
CA PHE A 291 -0.63 3.70 8.92
C PHE A 291 -0.21 2.88 10.14
N ASN A 292 -0.72 1.66 10.26
CA ASN A 292 -0.40 0.74 11.35
C ASN A 292 0.27 -0.50 10.78
N ALA A 293 1.49 -0.78 11.20
CA ALA A 293 2.26 -1.93 10.75
C ALA A 293 2.69 -2.79 11.95
N ASN A 294 2.50 -4.10 11.83
CA ASN A 294 3.03 -5.06 12.78
C ASN A 294 3.66 -6.22 12.01
N GLY A 295 4.87 -6.62 12.38
CA GLY A 295 5.48 -7.76 11.73
C GLY A 295 6.58 -8.45 12.50
N VAL A 296 6.89 -9.64 11.99
CA VAL A 296 7.94 -10.52 12.50
C VAL A 296 8.96 -10.71 11.38
N LEU A 297 10.24 -10.49 11.70
CA LEU A 297 11.36 -10.82 10.82
C LEU A 297 12.13 -11.98 11.42
N ALA A 298 12.33 -13.01 10.63
CA ALA A 298 12.90 -14.30 10.99
C ALA A 298 13.92 -14.72 9.91
N GLY A 299 14.77 -15.71 10.22
CA GLY A 299 15.87 -16.14 9.36
C GLY A 299 16.85 -15.01 9.05
N ALA A 300 17.14 -14.79 7.77
CA ALA A 300 17.94 -13.69 7.26
C ALA A 300 17.10 -12.79 6.32
N SER A 301 15.80 -12.67 6.61
CA SER A 301 14.90 -11.83 5.83
C SER A 301 15.25 -10.34 5.95
N SER A 302 14.83 -9.57 4.94
CA SER A 302 15.00 -8.13 4.91
C SER A 302 13.68 -7.42 4.69
N LYS A 303 13.51 -6.27 5.36
CA LYS A 303 12.32 -5.44 5.23
C LYS A 303 12.69 -3.96 5.14
N THR A 304 12.12 -3.26 4.17
CA THR A 304 12.09 -1.80 4.14
C THR A 304 10.64 -1.31 4.13
N LEU A 305 10.28 -0.43 5.05
CA LEU A 305 8.97 0.23 5.10
C LEU A 305 9.16 1.73 5.06
N ARG A 306 8.58 2.37 4.04
CA ARG A 306 8.53 3.82 3.87
C ARG A 306 7.10 4.27 4.11
N GLY A 307 6.91 5.15 5.08
CA GLY A 307 5.64 5.81 5.35
C GLY A 307 5.79 7.31 5.12
N THR A 308 4.99 7.89 4.24
CA THR A 308 4.97 9.32 3.98
C THR A 308 3.57 9.87 4.24
N ILE A 309 3.45 10.79 5.18
CA ILE A 309 2.25 11.58 5.41
C ILE A 309 2.56 13.01 4.98
N GLU A 310 1.89 13.48 3.93
CA GLU A 310 1.95 14.87 3.49
C GLU A 310 0.71 15.61 3.98
N LEU A 311 0.90 16.57 4.86
CA LEU A 311 -0.10 17.53 5.32
C LEU A 311 0.02 18.78 4.45
N ALA A 312 -0.69 18.78 3.33
CA ALA A 312 -0.60 19.83 2.32
C ALA A 312 -1.22 21.15 2.81
N HIS A 313 -0.82 22.27 2.21
CA HIS A 313 -1.41 23.55 2.57
C HIS A 313 -2.94 23.55 2.45
N GLY A 314 -3.63 24.16 3.41
CA GLY A 314 -5.09 24.26 3.43
C GLY A 314 -5.80 23.07 4.06
N CYS A 315 -5.10 21.97 4.39
CA CYS A 315 -5.66 20.79 5.06
C CYS A 315 -5.94 21.01 6.57
N LYS A 316 -6.48 22.17 6.95
CA LYS A 316 -6.68 22.58 8.35
C LYS A 316 -7.47 21.56 9.17
N GLY A 317 -7.00 21.31 10.38
CA GLY A 317 -7.53 20.36 11.34
C GLY A 317 -7.24 18.90 10.99
N SER A 318 -6.38 18.62 10.01
CA SER A 318 -6.07 17.24 9.62
C SER A 318 -5.07 16.57 10.55
N GLU A 319 -5.21 15.25 10.68
CA GLU A 319 -4.39 14.44 11.56
C GLU A 319 -3.78 13.26 10.79
N GLY A 320 -2.49 13.01 11.00
CA GLY A 320 -1.80 11.86 10.45
C GLY A 320 -1.08 11.08 11.54
N SER A 321 -1.18 9.74 11.49
CA SER A 321 -0.46 8.86 12.39
C SER A 321 0.21 7.70 11.65
N GLU A 322 1.44 7.39 12.04
CA GLU A 322 2.19 6.22 11.58
C GLU A 322 2.73 5.46 12.78
N GLN A 323 2.43 4.17 12.88
CA GLN A 323 2.89 3.30 13.96
C GLN A 323 3.40 1.98 13.39
N GLU A 324 4.61 1.59 13.78
CA GLU A 324 5.14 0.27 13.47
C GLU A 324 5.62 -0.46 14.73
N THR A 325 5.32 -1.75 14.84
CA THR A 325 5.94 -2.68 15.79
C THR A 325 6.61 -3.83 15.05
N VAL A 326 7.91 -4.02 15.27
CA VAL A 326 8.70 -5.08 14.61
C VAL A 326 9.37 -5.97 15.66
N LEU A 327 9.09 -7.26 15.57
CA LEU A 327 9.84 -8.29 16.28
C LEU A 327 10.94 -8.85 15.39
N LEU A 328 12.19 -8.70 15.84
CA LEU A 328 13.37 -9.29 15.23
C LEU A 328 13.64 -10.63 15.91
N ALA A 329 13.24 -11.72 15.26
CA ALA A 329 13.28 -13.07 15.82
C ALA A 329 14.63 -13.78 15.60
N ASP A 330 15.45 -13.28 14.66
CA ASP A 330 16.81 -13.76 14.37
C ASP A 330 17.77 -12.56 14.26
N GLU A 331 19.05 -12.77 14.55
CA GLU A 331 20.09 -11.72 14.52
C GLU A 331 20.52 -11.30 13.10
N ARG A 332 20.23 -12.14 12.09
CA ARG A 332 20.64 -11.93 10.69
C ARG A 332 19.64 -11.08 9.89
N VAL A 333 18.49 -10.75 10.48
CA VAL A 333 17.45 -9.99 9.80
C VAL A 333 17.88 -8.54 9.59
N GLU A 334 17.36 -7.93 8.53
CA GLU A 334 17.56 -6.51 8.28
C GLU A 334 16.22 -5.77 8.31
N ASN A 335 16.09 -4.83 9.24
CA ASN A 335 14.92 -3.95 9.34
C ASN A 335 15.29 -2.51 8.99
N ARG A 336 14.58 -1.94 8.02
CA ARG A 336 14.62 -0.52 7.67
C ARG A 336 13.20 0.05 7.76
N THR A 337 13.06 1.12 8.54
CA THR A 337 11.79 1.82 8.77
C THR A 337 12.03 3.30 8.60
N VAL A 338 11.32 3.92 7.67
CA VAL A 338 11.56 5.29 7.22
C VAL A 338 10.24 6.08 7.26
N PRO A 339 9.83 6.55 8.45
CA PRO A 339 8.65 7.39 8.58
C PRO A 339 8.98 8.83 8.20
N VAL A 340 8.11 9.48 7.42
CA VAL A 340 8.29 10.84 6.93
C VAL A 340 6.98 11.60 7.07
N ILE A 341 7.03 12.76 7.72
CA ILE A 341 5.93 13.71 7.78
C ILE A 341 6.39 14.98 7.07
N LEU A 342 5.66 15.36 6.01
CA LEU A 342 5.88 16.56 5.22
C LEU A 342 4.73 17.52 5.56
N CYS A 343 5.04 18.68 6.15
CA CYS A 343 4.04 19.57 6.71
C CYS A 343 4.15 20.96 6.07
N ASP A 344 3.07 21.41 5.43
CA ASP A 344 2.94 22.74 4.81
C ASP A 344 1.69 23.51 5.28
N GLU A 345 0.97 22.95 6.27
CA GLU A 345 -0.11 23.60 7.00
C GLU A 345 0.26 23.69 8.49
N ASP A 346 -0.16 24.76 9.17
CA ASP A 346 0.18 25.01 10.58
C ASP A 346 -0.83 24.34 11.53
N ASP A 347 -2.12 24.35 11.17
CA ASP A 347 -3.21 23.82 11.98
C ASP A 347 -3.44 22.32 11.71
N VAL A 348 -2.45 21.49 12.04
CA VAL A 348 -2.47 20.03 11.80
C VAL A 348 -1.73 19.27 12.90
N ALA A 349 -1.97 17.95 12.98
CA ALA A 349 -1.24 17.06 13.88
C ALA A 349 -0.62 15.89 13.11
N GLY A 350 0.69 15.70 13.24
CA GLY A 350 1.40 14.55 12.67
C GLY A 350 2.11 13.77 13.78
N ASN A 351 1.86 12.47 13.87
CA ASN A 351 2.53 11.57 14.81
C ASN A 351 3.17 10.40 14.06
N HIS A 352 4.40 10.05 14.41
CA HIS A 352 4.98 8.78 13.98
C HIS A 352 5.66 8.04 15.14
N GLY A 353 5.76 6.72 15.04
CA GLY A 353 6.42 5.90 16.03
C GLY A 353 6.78 4.53 15.50
N ALA A 354 8.00 4.07 15.78
CA ALA A 354 8.44 2.72 15.47
C ALA A 354 9.03 2.07 16.72
N THR A 355 8.51 0.90 17.08
CA THR A 355 9.02 0.04 18.15
C THR A 355 9.68 -1.17 17.52
N ILE A 356 11.01 -1.19 17.53
CA ILE A 356 11.81 -2.27 16.93
C ILE A 356 12.54 -2.97 18.06
N GLY A 357 12.36 -4.29 18.18
CA GLY A 357 12.92 -5.03 19.31
C GLY A 357 13.23 -6.49 18.98
N HIS A 358 14.26 -7.00 19.64
CA HIS A 358 14.56 -8.43 19.67
C HIS A 358 13.89 -9.09 20.87
N VAL A 359 13.77 -10.41 20.83
CA VAL A 359 13.48 -11.20 22.03
C VAL A 359 14.60 -10.98 23.04
N ARG A 360 14.26 -10.61 24.28
CA ARG A 360 15.29 -10.28 25.28
C ARG A 360 16.10 -11.53 25.64
N PRO A 361 17.43 -11.41 25.88
CA PRO A 361 18.27 -12.56 26.24
C PRO A 361 17.76 -13.35 27.43
N GLU A 362 17.16 -12.69 28.42
CA GLU A 362 16.58 -13.36 29.60
C GLU A 362 15.35 -14.21 29.25
N GLN A 363 14.56 -13.77 28.27
CA GLN A 363 13.41 -14.54 27.75
C GLN A 363 13.89 -15.75 26.95
N LEU A 364 14.91 -15.58 26.10
CA LEU A 364 15.55 -16.69 25.39
C LEU A 364 16.20 -17.69 26.35
N PHE A 365 16.90 -17.22 27.39
CA PHE A 365 17.47 -18.06 28.44
C PHE A 365 16.38 -18.83 29.19
N TYR A 366 15.26 -18.18 29.53
CA TYR A 366 14.13 -18.83 30.16
C TYR A 366 13.56 -19.96 29.27
N LEU A 367 13.34 -19.69 27.99
CA LEU A 367 12.88 -20.69 27.01
C LEU A 367 13.88 -21.87 26.89
N ALA A 368 15.17 -21.57 26.78
CA ALA A 368 16.23 -22.56 26.73
C ALA A 368 16.28 -23.43 28.00
N SER A 369 16.06 -22.85 29.18
CA SER A 369 15.98 -23.59 30.45
C SER A 369 14.81 -24.58 30.51
N ARG A 370 13.79 -24.39 29.65
CA ARG A 370 12.65 -25.29 29.47
C ARG A 370 12.82 -26.25 28.29
N GLY A 371 14.00 -26.30 27.67
CA GLY A 371 14.31 -27.18 26.54
C GLY A 371 13.87 -26.64 25.18
N VAL A 372 13.47 -25.37 25.08
CA VAL A 372 13.12 -24.72 23.80
C VAL A 372 14.40 -24.14 23.20
N SER A 373 14.83 -24.67 22.05
CA SER A 373 15.98 -24.13 21.33
C SER A 373 15.69 -22.73 20.75
N PRO A 374 16.72 -21.93 20.41
CA PRO A 374 16.53 -20.67 19.70
C PRO A 374 15.66 -20.82 18.43
N ASP A 375 15.94 -21.82 17.60
CA ASP A 375 15.14 -22.12 16.39
C ASP A 375 13.68 -22.45 16.73
N ALA A 376 13.44 -23.16 17.83
CA ALA A 376 12.09 -23.47 18.27
C ALA A 376 11.37 -22.21 18.78
N ALA A 377 12.08 -21.29 19.45
CA ALA A 377 11.55 -20.01 19.88
C ALA A 377 11.19 -19.10 18.70
N GLU A 378 12.08 -19.00 17.70
CA GLU A 378 11.81 -18.29 16.44
C GLU A 378 10.56 -18.86 15.74
N ARG A 379 10.46 -20.19 15.62
CA ARG A 379 9.29 -20.86 15.04
C ARG A 379 7.99 -20.53 15.76
N LEU A 380 7.99 -20.25 17.07
CA LEU A 380 6.78 -19.83 17.78
C LEU A 380 6.26 -18.48 17.26
N PHE A 381 7.14 -17.52 16.99
CA PHE A 381 6.73 -16.21 16.47
C PHE A 381 6.22 -16.31 15.03
N VAL A 382 6.93 -17.08 14.19
CA VAL A 382 6.48 -17.36 12.82
C VAL A 382 5.11 -18.05 12.82
N THR A 383 4.91 -19.03 13.71
CA THR A 383 3.62 -19.73 13.87
C THR A 383 2.52 -18.76 14.29
N ALA A 384 2.78 -17.89 15.27
CA ALA A 384 1.80 -16.89 15.72
C ALA A 384 1.36 -15.94 14.58
N SER A 385 2.29 -15.51 13.71
CA SER A 385 1.95 -14.68 12.54
C SER A 385 1.01 -15.41 11.58
N PHE A 386 1.25 -16.70 11.33
CA PHE A 386 0.40 -17.52 10.49
C PHE A 386 -0.97 -17.80 11.11
N GLU A 387 -1.04 -18.02 12.42
CA GLU A 387 -2.30 -18.19 13.16
C GLU A 387 -3.14 -16.90 13.15
N GLU A 388 -2.53 -15.73 13.39
CA GLU A 388 -3.21 -14.43 13.30
C GLU A 388 -3.78 -14.21 11.91
N ALA A 389 -3.01 -14.52 10.86
CA ALA A 389 -3.46 -14.40 9.48
C ALA A 389 -4.60 -15.38 9.14
N ALA A 390 -4.53 -16.63 9.62
CA ALA A 390 -5.58 -17.62 9.41
C ALA A 390 -6.88 -17.21 10.13
N PHE A 391 -6.76 -16.62 11.34
CA PHE A 391 -7.89 -16.11 12.12
C PHE A 391 -8.54 -14.88 11.48
N SER A 392 -7.74 -13.97 10.91
CA SER A 392 -8.22 -12.72 10.31
C SER A 392 -8.61 -12.82 8.83
N ALA A 393 -8.39 -13.97 8.21
CA ALA A 393 -8.75 -14.25 6.81
C ALA A 393 -10.24 -13.96 6.54
N LYS A 394 -10.52 -13.27 5.42
CA LYS A 394 -11.87 -12.81 5.07
C LYS A 394 -12.78 -13.90 4.51
N ASP A 395 -12.20 -14.99 4.00
CA ASP A 395 -12.93 -16.14 3.50
C ASP A 395 -12.17 -17.46 3.73
N ASP A 396 -12.87 -18.58 3.55
CA ASP A 396 -12.34 -19.92 3.77
C ASP A 396 -11.17 -20.27 2.83
N ARG A 397 -11.16 -19.73 1.60
CA ARG A 397 -10.10 -20.03 0.63
C ARG A 397 -8.82 -19.28 0.96
N THR A 398 -8.91 -18.06 1.46
CA THR A 398 -7.79 -17.28 1.98
C THR A 398 -7.22 -17.96 3.21
N ARG A 399 -8.07 -18.40 4.15
CA ARG A 399 -7.63 -19.20 5.30
C ARG A 399 -6.91 -20.47 4.85
N ALA A 400 -7.48 -21.21 3.90
CA ALA A 400 -6.85 -22.43 3.37
C ALA A 400 -5.49 -22.15 2.70
N ALA A 401 -5.35 -21.03 1.99
CA ALA A 401 -4.09 -20.60 1.40
C ALA A 401 -3.02 -20.27 2.45
N VAL A 402 -3.41 -19.57 3.53
CA VAL A 402 -2.54 -19.32 4.70
C VAL A 402 -2.09 -20.63 5.33
N THR A 403 -3.02 -21.56 5.61
CA THR A 403 -2.70 -22.88 6.18
C THR A 403 -1.78 -23.69 5.28
N ARG A 404 -1.99 -23.63 3.95
CA ARG A 404 -1.15 -24.34 2.98
C ARG A 404 0.29 -23.81 2.99
N LEU A 405 0.47 -22.48 3.00
CA LEU A 405 1.80 -21.88 3.09
C LEU A 405 2.48 -22.20 4.44
N ALA A 406 1.74 -22.13 5.54
CA ALA A 406 2.23 -22.52 6.86
C ALA A 406 2.71 -23.98 6.87
N ALA A 407 1.91 -24.90 6.32
CA ALA A 407 2.24 -26.32 6.23
C ALA A 407 3.51 -26.57 5.38
N ALA A 408 3.68 -25.83 4.27
CA ALA A 408 4.89 -25.89 3.46
C ALA A 408 6.16 -25.48 4.24
N ARG A 409 6.01 -24.67 5.29
CA ARG A 409 7.07 -24.26 6.23
C ARG A 409 7.15 -25.13 7.49
N GLY A 410 6.47 -26.28 7.50
CA GLY A 410 6.46 -27.20 8.64
C GLY A 410 5.73 -26.64 9.86
N ILE A 411 4.78 -25.73 9.67
CA ILE A 411 3.89 -25.20 10.71
C ILE A 411 2.53 -25.85 10.52
N VAL A 412 2.07 -26.57 11.54
CA VAL A 412 0.75 -27.20 11.55
C VAL A 412 -0.06 -26.48 12.60
N PHE A 413 -1.17 -25.86 12.21
CA PHE A 413 -2.13 -25.32 13.15
C PHE A 413 -2.77 -26.49 13.89
N GLU A 414 -2.80 -26.44 15.22
CA GLU A 414 -3.77 -27.28 15.94
C GLU A 414 -5.15 -26.82 15.47
N GLU A 415 -5.93 -27.71 14.85
CA GLU A 415 -7.33 -27.41 14.59
C GLU A 415 -7.94 -27.01 15.93
N ALA A 416 -8.42 -25.77 16.02
CA ALA A 416 -9.24 -25.36 17.14
C ALA A 416 -10.43 -26.33 17.16
N THR A 417 -10.38 -27.32 18.05
CA THR A 417 -11.48 -28.24 18.30
C THR A 417 -12.68 -27.38 18.67
N ALA A 418 -13.59 -27.18 17.73
CA ALA A 418 -14.83 -26.46 17.92
C ALA A 418 -15.80 -27.26 18.79
#